data_AF-A0AAU5X2L6-F1
#
_entry.id   AF-A0AAU5X2L6-F1
#
_cell.length_a   1.000
_cell.length_b   1.000
_cell.length_c   1.000
_cell.angle_alpha   90.00
_cell.angle_beta   90.00
_cell.angle_gamma   90.00
#
_symmetry.space_group_name_H-M   'P 1'
#
loop_
_entity.id
_entity.type
_entity.pdbx_description
1 polymer ?
#
loop_
_entity_poly.entity_id
_entity_poly.type
_entity_poly.pdbx_seq_one_letter_code
_entity_poly.pdbx_strand_id
1 'polypeptide(L)'
;MIGSAREWALRANSPEMLVLVDAWEAVFWVRLGDLARAGQLLDDAERGLHGDTAFPGDHARTLVGSARASLCLETGDLTGAEKALEKAYAAGLETRDLPILSLVAVNAAALAGAHGRHHESAVLLGAASRLRGAHDRTDRQVRELTHRGRAALGEEAFAAAYGKGWQLDGKTAVTEADPARLHRKLRSAHPDPE
;
A
#
# COMPACT_ATOMS: atom_id res chain seq x y z
N MET A 1 -22.77 8.61 0.39
CA MET A 1 -21.79 9.23 1.31
C MET A 1 -20.59 9.84 0.57
N ILE A 2 -19.92 9.15 -0.37
CA ILE A 2 -18.78 9.74 -1.11
C ILE A 2 -19.17 10.96 -1.98
N GLY A 3 -20.32 10.92 -2.66
CA GLY A 3 -20.81 12.06 -3.45
C GLY A 3 -20.96 13.35 -2.64
N SER A 4 -21.47 13.26 -1.42
CA SER A 4 -21.61 14.39 -0.50
C SER A 4 -20.27 14.96 -0.03
N ALA A 5 -19.25 14.11 0.13
CA ALA A 5 -17.90 14.54 0.49
C ALA A 5 -17.21 15.28 -0.67
N ARG A 6 -17.36 14.78 -1.91
CA ARG A 6 -16.86 15.47 -3.12
C ARG A 6 -17.52 16.84 -3.30
N GLU A 7 -18.84 16.92 -3.22
CA GLU A 7 -19.57 18.19 -3.29
C GLU A 7 -19.14 19.18 -2.21
N TRP A 8 -18.84 18.70 -1.01
CA TRP A 8 -18.35 19.54 0.07
C TRP A 8 -16.91 20.03 -0.18
N ALA A 9 -16.01 19.17 -0.63
CA ALA A 9 -14.64 19.56 -0.98
C ALA A 9 -14.59 20.59 -2.12
N LEU A 10 -15.43 20.42 -3.14
CA LEU A 10 -15.61 21.42 -4.22
C LEU A 10 -16.14 22.75 -3.68
N ARG A 11 -17.15 22.72 -2.80
CA ARG A 11 -17.71 23.93 -2.18
C ARG A 11 -16.72 24.64 -1.25
N ALA A 12 -15.88 23.88 -0.55
CA ALA A 12 -14.83 24.41 0.31
C ALA A 12 -13.61 24.93 -0.48
N ASN A 13 -13.54 24.67 -1.79
CA ASN A 13 -12.43 24.99 -2.67
C ASN A 13 -11.07 24.55 -2.09
N SER A 14 -11.01 23.34 -1.52
CA SER A 14 -9.78 22.75 -0.98
C SER A 14 -9.28 21.66 -1.93
N PRO A 15 -8.23 21.93 -2.74
CA PRO A 15 -7.59 20.95 -3.60
C PRO A 15 -7.10 19.73 -2.82
N GLU A 16 -6.60 19.93 -1.60
CA GLU A 16 -6.05 18.86 -0.75
C GLU A 16 -7.13 17.86 -0.35
N MET A 17 -8.33 18.34 0.00
CA MET A 17 -9.44 17.45 0.32
C MET A 17 -9.96 16.70 -0.91
N LEU A 18 -9.92 17.31 -2.10
CA LEU A 18 -10.28 16.62 -3.34
C LEU A 18 -9.30 15.48 -3.63
N VAL A 19 -8.00 15.71 -3.51
CA VAL A 19 -6.96 14.66 -3.66
C VAL A 19 -7.24 13.48 -2.74
N LEU A 20 -7.56 13.73 -1.46
CA LEU A 20 -7.88 12.67 -0.51
C LEU A 20 -9.16 11.92 -0.88
N VAL A 21 -10.21 12.64 -1.29
CA VAL A 21 -11.48 12.03 -1.74
C VAL A 21 -11.24 11.16 -2.98
N ASP A 22 -10.51 11.65 -3.97
CA ASP A 22 -10.19 10.93 -5.19
C ASP A 22 -9.39 9.66 -4.90
N ALA A 23 -8.38 9.74 -4.03
CA ALA A 23 -7.57 8.59 -3.64
C ALA A 23 -8.39 7.50 -2.93
N TRP A 24 -9.25 7.88 -1.98
CA TRP A 24 -10.12 6.93 -1.30
C TRP A 24 -11.19 6.34 -2.23
N GLU A 25 -11.79 7.17 -3.08
CA GLU A 25 -12.77 6.71 -4.07
C GLU A 25 -12.12 5.73 -5.05
N ALA A 26 -10.88 5.98 -5.48
CA ALA A 26 -10.12 5.04 -6.31
C ALA A 26 -9.92 3.68 -5.62
N VAL A 27 -9.56 3.64 -4.33
CA VAL A 27 -9.44 2.37 -3.58
C VAL A 27 -10.75 1.57 -3.61
N PHE A 28 -11.90 2.24 -3.52
CA PHE A 28 -13.21 1.57 -3.65
C PHE A 28 -13.42 1.03 -5.08
N TRP A 29 -13.12 1.80 -6.11
CA TRP A 29 -13.31 1.37 -7.50
C TRP A 29 -12.38 0.22 -7.90
N VAL A 30 -11.12 0.22 -7.44
CA VAL A 30 -10.21 -0.93 -7.58
C VAL A 30 -10.87 -2.20 -7.02
N ARG A 31 -11.44 -2.11 -5.82
CA ARG A 31 -12.10 -3.26 -5.14
C ARG A 31 -13.38 -3.74 -5.82
N LEU A 32 -14.03 -2.88 -6.59
CA LEU A 32 -15.23 -3.16 -7.36
C LEU A 32 -14.91 -3.61 -8.80
N GLY A 33 -13.65 -3.53 -9.22
CA GLY A 33 -13.19 -3.92 -10.56
C GLY A 33 -13.36 -2.84 -11.63
N ASP A 34 -13.79 -1.62 -11.27
CA ASP A 34 -13.82 -0.48 -12.21
C ASP A 34 -12.45 0.20 -12.23
N LEU A 35 -11.48 -0.49 -12.83
CA LEU A 35 -10.07 -0.08 -12.85
C LEU A 35 -9.85 1.19 -13.69
N ALA A 36 -10.67 1.40 -14.72
CA ALA A 36 -10.60 2.60 -15.56
C ALA A 36 -10.97 3.84 -14.76
N ARG A 37 -12.07 3.79 -13.99
CA ARG A 37 -12.48 4.90 -13.13
C ARG A 37 -11.49 5.14 -11.99
N ALA A 38 -10.97 4.08 -11.38
CA ALA A 38 -9.90 4.21 -10.39
C ALA A 38 -8.66 4.91 -10.96
N GLY A 39 -8.25 4.55 -12.18
CA GLY A 39 -7.12 5.17 -12.87
C GLY A 39 -7.32 6.67 -13.07
N GLN A 40 -8.48 7.08 -13.58
CA GLN A 40 -8.80 8.49 -13.79
C GLN A 40 -8.72 9.32 -12.51
N LEU A 41 -9.31 8.81 -11.42
CA LEU A 41 -9.28 9.48 -10.11
C LEU A 41 -7.86 9.63 -9.57
N LEU A 42 -7.01 8.61 -9.76
CA LEU A 42 -5.62 8.68 -9.32
C LEU A 42 -4.79 9.63 -10.20
N ASP A 43 -5.05 9.70 -11.50
CA ASP A 43 -4.41 10.68 -12.39
C ASP A 43 -4.77 12.12 -11.99
N ASP A 44 -6.03 12.35 -11.63
CA ASP A 44 -6.50 13.64 -11.09
C ASP A 44 -5.83 13.97 -9.75
N ALA A 45 -5.81 13.01 -8.82
CA ALA A 45 -5.19 13.18 -7.51
C ALA A 45 -3.67 13.47 -7.63
N GLU A 46 -2.96 12.76 -8.50
CA GLU A 46 -1.53 12.97 -8.74
C GLU A 46 -1.25 14.36 -9.32
N ARG A 47 -2.07 14.83 -10.28
CA ARG A 47 -1.96 16.22 -10.78
C ARG A 47 -2.18 17.25 -9.68
N GLY A 48 -3.14 17.01 -8.78
CA GLY A 48 -3.39 17.86 -7.61
C GLY A 48 -2.22 17.95 -6.63
N LEU A 49 -1.38 16.92 -6.57
CA LEU A 49 -0.19 16.85 -5.72
C LEU A 49 1.06 17.59 -6.26
N HIS A 50 1.03 18.09 -7.50
CA HIS A 50 2.17 18.76 -8.13
C HIS A 50 2.35 20.24 -7.68
N GLY A 51 1.46 20.76 -6.82
CA GLY A 51 1.62 22.09 -6.21
C GLY A 51 2.45 22.08 -4.92
N ASP A 52 3.07 23.22 -4.58
CA ASP A 52 3.66 23.51 -3.26
C ASP A 52 2.54 23.66 -2.21
N THR A 53 1.84 22.57 -1.91
CA THR A 53 0.84 22.56 -0.85
C THR A 53 1.51 22.15 0.47
N ALA A 54 1.58 23.10 1.41
CA ALA A 54 1.86 22.78 2.80
C ALA A 54 0.87 21.72 3.30
N PHE A 55 1.31 20.86 4.23
CA PHE A 55 0.57 19.78 4.91
C PHE A 55 -0.96 19.79 4.71
N PRO A 56 -1.57 18.71 4.18
CA PRO A 56 -1.18 17.30 4.36
C PRO A 56 -0.57 16.64 3.10
N GLY A 57 0.37 17.31 2.43
CA GLY A 57 0.98 16.85 1.18
C GLY A 57 1.50 15.40 1.24
N ASP A 58 2.32 15.05 2.24
CA ASP A 58 2.97 13.73 2.25
C ASP A 58 2.04 12.59 2.68
N HIS A 59 1.09 12.83 3.59
CA HIS A 59 0.01 11.87 3.87
C HIS A 59 -0.81 11.57 2.61
N ALA A 60 -1.17 12.61 1.85
CA ALA A 60 -1.89 12.45 0.60
C ALA A 60 -1.05 11.72 -0.46
N ARG A 61 0.25 12.05 -0.61
CA ARG A 61 1.18 11.33 -1.50
C ARG A 61 1.29 9.85 -1.12
N THR A 62 1.39 9.51 0.16
CA THR A 62 1.44 8.12 0.62
C THR A 62 0.16 7.36 0.30
N LEU A 63 -1.00 7.98 0.52
CA LEU A 63 -2.29 7.39 0.21
C LEU A 63 -2.46 7.17 -1.31
N VAL A 64 -2.21 8.20 -2.11
CA VAL A 64 -2.31 8.13 -3.58
C VAL A 64 -1.36 7.08 -4.14
N GLY A 65 -0.10 7.06 -3.68
CA GLY A 65 0.88 6.05 -4.11
C GLY A 65 0.48 4.63 -3.72
N SER A 66 -0.08 4.43 -2.52
CA SER A 66 -0.59 3.11 -2.07
C SER A 66 -1.81 2.67 -2.90
N ALA A 67 -2.72 3.59 -3.21
CA ALA A 67 -3.87 3.32 -4.07
C ALA A 67 -3.47 3.00 -5.52
N ARG A 68 -2.47 3.74 -6.06
CA ARG A 68 -1.87 3.46 -7.37
C ARG A 68 -1.20 2.09 -7.41
N ALA A 69 -0.47 1.72 -6.36
CA ALA A 69 0.10 0.38 -6.26
C ALA A 69 -0.99 -0.71 -6.29
N SER A 70 -2.09 -0.51 -5.55
CA SER A 70 -3.22 -1.44 -5.59
C SER A 70 -3.85 -1.55 -6.97
N LEU A 71 -4.02 -0.44 -7.69
CA LEU A 71 -4.52 -0.46 -9.08
C LEU A 71 -3.59 -1.25 -9.99
N CYS A 72 -2.29 -0.96 -9.94
CA CYS A 72 -1.28 -1.64 -10.73
C CYS A 72 -1.26 -3.17 -10.46
N LEU A 73 -1.42 -3.59 -9.21
CA LEU A 73 -1.51 -5.00 -8.85
C LEU A 73 -2.75 -5.68 -9.48
N GLU A 74 -3.91 -5.03 -9.45
CA GLU A 74 -5.13 -5.58 -10.07
C GLU A 74 -5.04 -5.60 -11.61
N THR A 75 -4.28 -4.70 -12.24
CA THR A 75 -4.03 -4.72 -13.69
C THR A 75 -2.85 -5.62 -14.10
N GLY A 76 -2.15 -6.24 -13.14
CA GLY A 76 -0.96 -7.07 -13.40
C GLY A 76 0.32 -6.30 -13.72
N ASP A 77 0.33 -4.97 -13.54
CA ASP A 77 1.49 -4.10 -13.72
C ASP A 77 2.39 -4.10 -12.47
N LEU A 78 3.16 -5.17 -12.28
CA LEU A 78 4.00 -5.33 -11.08
C LEU A 78 5.11 -4.26 -11.01
N THR A 79 5.66 -3.84 -12.14
CA THR A 79 6.68 -2.77 -12.20
C THR A 79 6.08 -1.42 -11.83
N GLY A 80 4.86 -1.11 -12.28
CA GLY A 80 4.14 0.08 -11.87
C GLY A 80 3.81 0.06 -10.37
N ALA A 81 3.41 -1.09 -9.84
CA ALA A 81 3.13 -1.26 -8.41
C ALA A 81 4.38 -1.00 -7.54
N GLU A 82 5.53 -1.52 -7.95
CA GLU A 82 6.81 -1.28 -7.28
C GLU A 82 7.17 0.22 -7.25
N LYS A 83 7.15 0.89 -8.40
CA LYS A 83 7.42 2.34 -8.49
C LYS A 83 6.45 3.18 -7.67
N ALA A 84 5.17 2.81 -7.64
CA ALA A 84 4.17 3.49 -6.85
C ALA A 84 4.42 3.31 -5.34
N LEU A 85 4.83 2.11 -4.91
CA LEU A 85 5.18 1.84 -3.52
C LEU A 85 6.45 2.57 -3.09
N GLU A 86 7.47 2.68 -3.94
CA GLU A 86 8.69 3.46 -3.63
C GLU A 86 8.36 4.92 -3.32
N LYS A 87 7.51 5.54 -4.15
CA LYS A 87 7.04 6.91 -3.94
C LYS A 87 6.21 7.03 -2.65
N ALA A 88 5.30 6.08 -2.42
CA ALA A 88 4.44 6.07 -1.23
C ALA A 88 5.25 5.91 0.06
N TYR A 89 6.27 5.03 0.05
CA TYR A 89 7.18 4.79 1.15
C TYR A 89 8.01 6.04 1.47
N ALA A 90 8.62 6.65 0.45
CA ALA A 90 9.41 7.88 0.63
C ALA A 90 8.56 9.02 1.24
N ALA A 91 7.37 9.27 0.71
CA ALA A 91 6.45 10.23 1.30
C ALA A 91 6.03 9.84 2.74
N GLY A 92 5.79 8.54 2.97
CA GLY A 92 5.37 8.04 4.28
C GLY A 92 6.42 8.25 5.36
N LEU A 93 7.71 8.18 5.01
CA LEU A 93 8.80 8.48 5.94
C LEU A 93 8.78 9.95 6.41
N GLU A 94 8.49 10.89 5.51
CA GLU A 94 8.45 12.32 5.83
C GLU A 94 7.33 12.65 6.84
N THR A 95 6.22 11.88 6.81
CA THR A 95 5.11 12.07 7.76
C THR A 95 5.48 11.75 9.22
N ARG A 96 6.47 10.87 9.44
CA ARG A 96 6.81 10.27 10.75
C ARG A 96 5.62 9.59 11.45
N ASP A 97 4.59 9.24 10.69
CA ASP A 97 3.35 8.62 11.15
C ASP A 97 3.42 7.11 10.84
N LEU A 98 3.58 6.27 11.87
CA LEU A 98 3.69 4.83 11.66
C LEU A 98 2.39 4.21 11.08
N PRO A 99 1.18 4.58 11.57
CA PRO A 99 -0.07 4.14 10.96
C PRO A 99 -0.19 4.35 9.45
N ILE A 100 0.25 5.47 8.87
CA ILE A 100 0.15 5.66 7.40
C ILE A 100 1.08 4.72 6.63
N LEU A 101 2.27 4.41 7.18
CA LEU A 101 3.20 3.43 6.61
C LEU A 101 2.66 1.98 6.62
N SER A 102 1.64 1.70 7.45
CA SER A 102 0.92 0.41 7.39
C SER A 102 0.30 0.16 6.01
N LEU A 103 -0.23 1.20 5.34
CA LEU A 103 -0.80 1.08 4.00
C LEU A 103 0.23 0.64 2.96
N VAL A 104 1.45 1.19 3.07
CA VAL A 104 2.58 0.81 2.22
C VAL A 104 2.96 -0.65 2.48
N ALA A 105 3.07 -1.06 3.74
CA ALA A 105 3.41 -2.43 4.11
C ALA A 105 2.37 -3.47 3.62
N VAL A 106 1.07 -3.16 3.66
CA VAL A 106 0.02 -4.05 3.12
C VAL A 106 0.14 -4.19 1.61
N ASN A 107 0.36 -3.10 0.87
CA ASN A 107 0.53 -3.17 -0.58
C ASN A 107 1.86 -3.81 -0.99
N ALA A 108 2.93 -3.64 -0.21
CA ALA A 108 4.18 -4.37 -0.37
C ALA A 108 3.97 -5.88 -0.14
N ALA A 109 3.15 -6.27 0.85
CA ALA A 109 2.78 -7.67 1.06
C ALA A 109 2.01 -8.24 -0.14
N ALA A 110 1.12 -7.44 -0.74
CA ALA A 110 0.41 -7.81 -1.95
C ALA A 110 1.35 -8.02 -3.14
N LEU A 111 2.30 -7.10 -3.36
CA LEU A 111 3.33 -7.24 -4.38
C LEU A 111 4.19 -8.50 -4.18
N ALA A 112 4.64 -8.77 -2.94
CA ALA A 112 5.36 -10.00 -2.62
C ALA A 112 4.53 -11.25 -2.94
N GLY A 113 3.23 -11.23 -2.60
CA GLY A 113 2.30 -12.31 -2.92
C GLY A 113 2.11 -12.51 -4.43
N ALA A 114 2.05 -11.43 -5.21
CA ALA A 114 1.96 -11.49 -6.68
C ALA A 114 3.22 -12.10 -7.32
N HIS A 115 4.38 -11.96 -6.67
CA HIS A 115 5.62 -12.65 -7.04
C HIS A 115 5.74 -14.09 -6.49
N GLY A 116 4.68 -14.65 -5.89
CA GLY A 116 4.72 -16.00 -5.28
C GLY A 116 5.50 -16.07 -3.96
N ARG A 117 5.94 -14.93 -3.41
CA ARG A 117 6.75 -14.83 -2.19
C ARG A 117 5.87 -14.75 -0.96
N HIS A 118 5.12 -15.83 -0.73
CA HIS A 118 4.09 -15.87 0.31
C HIS A 118 4.67 -15.74 1.73
N HIS A 119 5.91 -16.21 1.97
CA HIS A 119 6.57 -16.05 3.26
C HIS A 119 6.82 -14.57 3.58
N GLU A 120 7.40 -13.83 2.64
CA GLU A 120 7.64 -12.39 2.81
C GLU A 120 6.35 -11.59 2.85
N SER A 121 5.35 -11.98 2.08
CA SER A 121 4.01 -11.42 2.18
C SER A 121 3.47 -11.52 3.62
N ALA A 122 3.57 -12.70 4.25
CA ALA A 122 3.13 -12.91 5.62
C ALA A 122 3.93 -12.06 6.63
N VAL A 123 5.26 -11.98 6.49
CA VAL A 123 6.11 -11.10 7.33
C VAL A 123 5.67 -9.64 7.21
N LEU A 124 5.43 -9.15 6.00
CA LEU A 124 4.99 -7.78 5.74
C LEU A 124 3.60 -7.48 6.33
N LEU A 125 2.67 -8.43 6.31
CA LEU A 125 1.38 -8.27 7.00
C LEU A 125 1.53 -8.13 8.52
N GLY A 126 2.47 -8.87 9.10
CA GLY A 126 2.85 -8.72 10.51
C GLY A 126 3.42 -7.33 10.79
N ALA A 127 4.37 -6.89 9.96
CA ALA A 127 4.97 -5.56 10.06
C ALA A 127 3.93 -4.44 9.88
N ALA A 128 3.00 -4.58 8.94
CA ALA A 128 1.89 -3.64 8.73
C ALA A 128 1.03 -3.50 10.00
N SER A 129 0.74 -4.62 10.66
CA SER A 129 0.00 -4.62 11.92
C SER A 129 0.80 -3.92 13.02
N ARG A 130 2.11 -4.14 13.06
CA ARG A 130 3.02 -3.50 14.02
C ARG A 130 3.08 -1.98 13.85
N LEU A 131 3.16 -1.50 12.61
CA LEU A 131 3.16 -0.08 12.24
C LEU A 131 1.83 0.60 12.61
N ARG A 132 0.71 -0.08 12.39
CA ARG A 132 -0.63 0.38 12.80
C ARG A 132 -0.82 0.35 14.33
N GLY A 133 -0.09 -0.51 15.03
CA GLY A 133 -0.24 -0.75 16.46
C GLY A 133 -1.34 -1.75 16.81
N ALA A 134 -1.99 -2.37 15.83
CA ALA A 134 -3.07 -3.34 16.02
C ALA A 134 -3.24 -4.27 14.82
N HIS A 135 -3.83 -5.44 15.07
CA HIS A 135 -4.28 -6.35 14.01
C HIS A 135 -5.58 -5.81 13.38
N ASP A 136 -5.53 -5.39 12.12
CA ASP A 136 -6.75 -5.01 11.38
C ASP A 136 -7.31 -6.22 10.63
N ARG A 137 -8.21 -6.95 11.29
CA ARG A 137 -8.89 -8.10 10.70
C ARG A 137 -10.07 -7.69 9.80
N THR A 138 -10.42 -6.41 9.75
CA THR A 138 -11.54 -5.90 8.95
C THR A 138 -11.11 -5.48 7.56
N ASP A 139 -9.84 -5.16 7.37
CA ASP A 139 -9.25 -4.88 6.07
C ASP A 139 -9.38 -6.09 5.12
N ARG A 140 -10.16 -5.90 4.05
CA ARG A 140 -10.43 -6.93 3.03
C ARG A 140 -9.13 -7.42 2.37
N GLN A 141 -8.18 -6.53 2.09
CA GLN A 141 -6.92 -6.89 1.42
C GLN A 141 -6.06 -7.74 2.36
N VAL A 142 -5.96 -7.37 3.63
CA VAL A 142 -5.25 -8.17 4.66
C VAL A 142 -5.87 -9.56 4.79
N ARG A 143 -7.20 -9.65 4.81
CA ARG A 143 -7.92 -10.95 4.87
C ARG A 143 -7.62 -11.82 3.66
N GLU A 144 -7.67 -11.26 2.46
CA GLU A 144 -7.40 -11.99 1.21
C GLU A 144 -5.95 -12.49 1.15
N LEU A 145 -4.98 -11.62 1.47
CA LEU A 145 -3.56 -11.98 1.49
C LEU A 145 -3.26 -13.05 2.54
N THR A 146 -3.92 -12.97 3.70
CA THR A 146 -3.83 -13.99 4.75
C THR A 146 -4.37 -15.33 4.27
N HIS A 147 -5.52 -15.34 3.59
CA HIS A 147 -6.10 -16.56 3.02
C HIS A 147 -5.15 -17.19 1.97
N ARG A 148 -4.65 -16.39 1.02
CA ARG A 148 -3.69 -16.86 0.01
C ARG A 148 -2.39 -17.37 0.63
N GLY A 149 -1.85 -16.64 1.61
CA GLY A 149 -0.63 -17.01 2.32
C GLY A 149 -0.77 -18.34 3.07
N ARG A 150 -1.89 -18.55 3.76
CA ARG A 150 -2.20 -19.83 4.43
C ARG A 150 -2.38 -20.98 3.44
N ALA A 151 -3.04 -20.74 2.32
CA ALA A 151 -3.20 -21.75 1.28
C ALA A 151 -1.85 -22.19 0.68
N ALA A 152 -0.91 -21.25 0.52
CA ALA A 152 0.40 -21.52 -0.07
C ALA A 152 1.43 -22.10 0.93
N LEU A 153 1.40 -21.66 2.19
CA LEU A 153 2.42 -22.03 3.21
C LEU A 153 1.93 -23.08 4.22
N GLY A 154 0.63 -23.22 4.39
CA GLY A 154 0.03 -23.86 5.57
C GLY A 154 -0.11 -22.90 6.76
N GLU A 155 -0.97 -23.26 7.72
CA GLU A 155 -1.34 -22.41 8.85
C GLU A 155 -0.14 -22.07 9.74
N GLU A 156 0.66 -23.07 10.14
CA GLU A 156 1.78 -22.89 11.07
C GLU A 156 2.88 -22.02 10.48
N ALA A 157 3.28 -22.29 9.23
CA ALA A 157 4.31 -21.52 8.56
C ALA A 157 3.87 -20.07 8.30
N PHE A 158 2.61 -19.86 7.94
CA PHE A 158 2.03 -18.52 7.83
C PHE A 158 2.04 -17.80 9.18
N ALA A 159 1.54 -18.43 10.25
CA ALA A 159 1.48 -17.85 11.58
C ALA A 159 2.87 -17.48 12.13
N ALA A 160 3.88 -18.33 11.91
CA ALA A 160 5.25 -18.05 12.27
C ALA A 160 5.82 -16.84 11.49
N ALA A 161 5.60 -16.78 10.18
CA ALA A 161 6.05 -15.67 9.34
C ALA A 161 5.38 -14.34 9.73
N TYR A 162 4.06 -14.35 9.89
CA TYR A 162 3.29 -13.21 10.38
C TYR A 162 3.77 -12.76 11.76
N GLY A 163 4.00 -13.70 12.67
CA GLY A 163 4.55 -13.46 14.00
C GLY A 163 5.90 -12.75 13.97
N LYS A 164 6.82 -13.14 13.07
CA LYS A 164 8.12 -12.46 12.89
C LYS A 164 7.94 -10.97 12.59
N GLY A 165 7.02 -10.62 11.69
CA GLY A 165 6.72 -9.23 11.36
C GLY A 165 6.06 -8.45 12.51
N TRP A 166 5.12 -9.09 13.22
CA TRP A 166 4.42 -8.47 14.35
C TRP A 166 5.35 -8.14 15.53
N GLN A 167 6.35 -8.98 15.78
CA GLN A 167 7.29 -8.82 16.89
C GLN A 167 8.42 -7.81 16.61
N LEU A 168 8.47 -7.19 15.44
CA LEU A 168 9.44 -6.14 15.14
C LEU A 168 9.22 -4.92 16.04
N ASP A 169 10.27 -4.17 16.33
CA ASP A 169 10.11 -2.79 16.80
C ASP A 169 9.67 -1.87 15.66
N GLY A 170 9.22 -0.64 15.97
CA GLY A 170 8.71 0.29 14.97
C GLY A 170 9.73 0.64 13.87
N LYS A 171 11.00 0.86 14.23
CA LYS A 171 12.06 1.23 13.27
C LYS A 171 12.38 0.06 12.34
N THR A 172 12.45 -1.15 12.89
CA THR A 172 12.67 -2.35 12.10
C THR A 172 11.46 -2.67 11.21
N ALA A 173 10.24 -2.43 11.68
CA ALA A 173 9.02 -2.59 10.86
C ALA A 173 8.97 -1.61 9.68
N VAL A 174 9.39 -0.35 9.89
CA VAL A 174 9.54 0.64 8.80
C VAL A 174 10.56 0.13 7.78
N THR A 175 11.72 -0.35 8.24
CA THR A 175 12.75 -0.90 7.35
C THR A 175 12.28 -2.16 6.62
N GLU A 176 11.46 -3.01 7.24
CA GLU A 176 10.90 -4.20 6.59
C GLU A 176 9.89 -3.83 5.50
N ALA A 177 9.14 -2.73 5.67
CA ALA A 177 8.16 -2.24 4.71
C ALA A 177 8.78 -1.58 3.46
N ASP A 178 10.10 -1.36 3.42
CA ASP A 178 10.81 -0.76 2.28
C ASP A 178 10.69 -1.64 1.01
N PRO A 179 10.02 -1.15 -0.06
CA PRO A 179 9.85 -1.88 -1.31
C PRO A 179 11.19 -2.28 -1.97
N ALA A 180 12.24 -1.48 -1.81
CA ALA A 180 13.55 -1.78 -2.39
C ALA A 180 14.17 -3.07 -1.82
N ARG A 181 13.78 -3.46 -0.59
CA ARG A 181 14.22 -4.74 0.00
C ARG A 181 13.51 -5.94 -0.60
N LEU A 182 12.27 -5.77 -1.07
CA LEU A 182 11.60 -6.81 -1.86
C LEU A 182 12.32 -7.02 -3.19
N HIS A 183 12.64 -5.93 -3.90
CA HIS A 183 13.38 -5.96 -5.16
C HIS A 183 14.73 -6.67 -5.03
N ARG A 184 15.53 -6.29 -4.03
CA ARG A 184 16.87 -6.86 -3.83
C ARG A 184 16.80 -8.37 -3.59
N LYS A 185 15.81 -8.83 -2.81
CA LYS A 185 15.59 -10.25 -2.56
C LYS A 185 15.15 -11.01 -3.83
N LEU A 186 14.40 -10.37 -4.75
CA LEU A 186 14.07 -10.96 -6.05
C LEU A 186 15.33 -11.18 -6.89
N ARG A 187 16.17 -10.15 -7.03
CA ARG A 187 17.42 -10.24 -7.79
C ARG A 187 18.42 -11.24 -7.20
N SER A 188 18.48 -11.40 -5.88
CA SER A 188 19.33 -12.42 -5.26
C SER A 188 18.84 -13.86 -5.46
N ALA A 189 17.53 -14.05 -5.69
CA ALA A 189 16.94 -15.38 -5.93
C ALA A 189 17.04 -15.81 -7.40
N HIS A 190 17.15 -14.86 -8.33
CA HIS A 190 17.41 -15.08 -9.76
C HIS A 190 18.54 -14.15 -10.22
N PRO A 191 19.82 -14.54 -10.04
CA PRO A 191 20.92 -13.78 -10.62
C PRO A 191 20.77 -13.80 -12.15
N ASP A 192 20.92 -12.64 -12.80
CA ASP A 192 20.92 -12.55 -14.26
C ASP A 192 21.98 -13.52 -14.83
N PRO A 193 21.67 -14.26 -15.90
CA PRO A 193 22.69 -15.00 -16.62
C PRO A 193 23.66 -13.99 -17.26
N GLU A 194 24.96 -14.20 -17.04
CA GLU A 194 26.04 -13.43 -17.67
C GLU A 194 25.98 -13.46 -19.21
#